data_AF-N6Y8T1-F1
#
_entry.id   AF-N6Y8T1-F1
#
_cell.length_a   1.000
_cell.length_b   1.000
_cell.length_c   1.000
_cell.angle_alpha   90.00
_cell.angle_beta   90.00
_cell.angle_gamma   90.00
#
_symmetry.space_group_name_H-M   'P 1'
#
loop_
_entity.id
_entity.type
_entity.pdbx_description
1 polymer ?
#
loop_
_entity_poly.entity_id
_entity_poly.type
_entity_poly.pdbx_seq_one_letter_code
_entity_poly.pdbx_strand_id
1 'polypeptide(L)' 'MDLVIPRRARRTHGEAFKRSVVAACREPGVSVAGVALANGLNANQVHRWQPSDCT' A
#
# COMPACT_ATOMS: atom_id res chain seq x y z
N MET A 1 15.55 -1.34 -32.91
CA MET A 1 15.87 -2.07 -31.68
C MET A 1 14.64 -2.02 -30.79
N ASP A 2 13.91 -3.14 -30.66
CA ASP A 2 12.76 -3.25 -29.76
C ASP A 2 13.27 -3.39 -28.32
N LEU A 3 13.07 -2.34 -27.52
CA LEU A 3 13.43 -2.35 -26.11
C LEU A 3 12.31 -3.07 -25.36
N VAL A 4 12.44 -4.40 -25.21
CA VAL A 4 11.60 -5.18 -24.31
C VAL A 4 11.87 -4.71 -22.88
N ILE A 5 11.11 -3.71 -22.42
CA ILE A 5 11.12 -3.26 -21.04
C ILE A 5 10.50 -4.40 -20.23
N PRO A 6 11.26 -5.12 -19.38
CA PRO A 6 10.66 -6.16 -18.56
C PRO A 6 9.61 -5.50 -17.69
N ARG A 7 8.34 -5.85 -17.91
CA ARG A 7 7.22 -5.35 -17.13
C ARG A 7 7.50 -5.73 -15.68
N ARG A 8 7.97 -4.77 -14.88
CA ARG A 8 8.30 -4.96 -13.46
C ARG A 8 7.09 -5.63 -12.80
N ALA A 9 7.25 -6.90 -12.43
CA ALA A 9 6.22 -7.65 -11.77
C ALA A 9 5.78 -6.85 -10.53
N ARG A 10 4.52 -6.40 -10.53
CA ARG A 10 3.96 -5.71 -9.38
C ARG A 10 4.04 -6.69 -8.22
N ARG A 11 4.76 -6.33 -7.15
CA ARG A 11 4.77 -7.13 -5.91
C ARG A 11 3.33 -7.21 -5.43
N THR A 12 2.72 -8.38 -5.58
CA THR A 12 1.36 -8.61 -5.10
C THR A 12 1.44 -8.81 -3.60
N HIS A 13 1.15 -7.76 -2.83
CA HIS A 13 0.92 -7.92 -1.40
C HIS A 13 -0.37 -8.71 -1.20
N GLY A 14 -0.31 -9.78 -0.40
CA GLY A 14 -1.49 -10.55 -0.02
C GLY A 14 -2.54 -9.66 0.66
N GLU A 15 -3.82 -9.96 0.46
CA GLU A 15 -4.91 -9.13 1.00
C GLU A 15 -4.87 -9.00 2.53
N ALA A 16 -4.46 -10.05 3.24
CA ALA A 16 -4.31 -10.02 4.70
C ALA A 16 -3.30 -8.95 5.15
N PHE A 17 -2.18 -8.82 4.43
CA PHE A 17 -1.17 -7.82 4.73
C PHE A 17 -1.70 -6.40 4.46
N LYS A 18 -2.40 -6.19 3.34
CA LYS A 18 -3.03 -4.89 3.05
C LYS A 18 -4.03 -4.49 4.14
N ARG A 19 -4.86 -5.44 4.60
CA ARG A 19 -5.84 -5.20 5.67
C ARG A 19 -5.17 -4.85 6.99
N SER A 20 -4.08 -5.55 7.36
CA SER A 20 -3.30 -5.24 8.56
C SER A 20 -2.72 -3.82 8.51
N VAL A 21 -2.13 -3.43 7.37
CA VAL A 21 -1.58 -2.08 7.17
C VAL A 21 -2.67 -1.02 7.21
N VAL A 22 -3.81 -1.24 6.54
CA VAL A 22 -4.94 -0.31 6.55
C VAL A 22 -5.57 -0.19 7.95
N ALA A 23 -5.64 -1.30 8.71
CA ALA A 23 -6.12 -1.28 10.09
C ALA A 23 -5.20 -0.48 11.01
N ALA A 24 -3.88 -0.67 10.91
CA ALA A 24 -2.91 0.11 11.65
C ALA A 24 -2.96 1.62 11.29
N CYS A 25 -3.28 1.94 10.03
CA CYS A 25 -3.50 3.32 9.59
C CYS A 25 -4.81 3.94 10.11
N ARG A 26 -5.77 3.13 10.56
CA ARG A 26 -7.04 3.60 11.13
C ARG A 26 -6.96 3.94 12.61
N GLU A 27 -5.84 3.64 13.27
CA GLU A 27 -5.65 4.02 14.67
C GLU A 27 -5.50 5.54 14.81
N PRO A 28 -6.22 6.17 15.75
CA PRO A 28 -6.16 7.61 15.97
C PRO A 28 -4.76 8.02 16.44
N GLY A 29 -4.14 8.97 15.72
CA GLY A 29 -2.79 9.44 16.00
C GLY A 29 -1.69 8.76 15.19
N VAL A 30 -2.03 7.73 14.39
CA VAL A 30 -1.07 7.05 13.53
C VAL A 30 -1.05 7.69 12.14
N SER A 31 0.14 8.08 11.68
CA SER A 31 0.32 8.60 10.31
C SER A 31 0.44 7.47 9.29
N VAL A 32 -0.39 7.50 8.25
CA VAL A 32 -0.37 6.55 7.12
C VAL A 32 1.03 6.42 6.51
N ALA A 33 1.74 7.54 6.35
CA ALA A 33 3.11 7.56 5.86
C ALA A 33 4.08 6.83 6.79
N GLY A 34 3.93 6.99 8.10
CA GLY A 34 4.76 6.30 9.10
C GLY A 34 4.54 4.79 9.07
N VAL A 35 3.29 4.34 9.02
CA VAL A 35 2.95 2.92 8.88
C VAL A 35 3.48 2.35 7.58
N ALA A 36 3.35 3.08 6.47
CA ALA A 36 3.88 2.66 5.18
C ALA A 36 5.40 2.49 5.25
N LEU A 37 6.13 3.49 5.75
CA LEU A 37 7.58 3.43 5.88
C LEU A 37 8.03 2.28 6.79
N ALA A 38 7.38 2.06 7.92
CA ALA A 38 7.66 0.95 8.83
C ALA A 38 7.46 -0.42 8.18
N ASN A 39 6.55 -0.53 7.20
CA ASN A 39 6.28 -1.74 6.44
C ASN A 39 7.07 -1.82 5.11
N GLY A 40 7.97 -0.87 4.83
CA GLY A 40 8.70 -0.80 3.56
C GLY A 40 7.78 -0.53 2.35
N LEU A 41 6.63 0.06 2.61
CA LEU A 41 5.60 0.38 1.62
C LEU A 41 5.67 1.84 1.20
N ASN A 42 5.23 2.09 -0.02
CA ASN A 42 4.97 3.44 -0.47
C ASN A 42 3.62 3.91 0.08
N ALA A 43 3.56 5.09 0.69
CA ALA A 43 2.31 5.65 1.20
C ALA A 43 1.22 5.73 0.10
N ASN A 44 1.60 6.05 -1.13
CA ASN A 44 0.68 6.10 -2.28
C ASN A 44 0.12 4.71 -2.68
N GLN A 45 0.74 3.61 -2.25
CA GLN A 45 0.15 2.27 -2.37
C GLN A 45 -0.93 2.07 -1.31
N VAL A 46 -0.69 2.48 -0.06
CA VAL A 46 -1.64 2.35 1.05
C VAL A 46 -2.90 3.19 0.81
N HIS A 47 -2.77 4.41 0.29
CA HIS A 47 -3.91 5.25 -0.12
C HIS A 47 -4.76 4.60 -1.22
N ARG A 48 -4.16 3.81 -2.12
CA ARG A 48 -4.89 3.04 -3.14
C ARG A 48 -5.56 1.78 -2.59
N TRP A 49 -5.14 1.31 -1.42
CA TRP A 49 -5.73 0.14 -0.76
C TRP A 49 -6.81 0.52 0.24
N GLN A 50 -6.80 1.77 0.72
CA GLN A 50 -7.95 2.32 1.42
C GLN A 50 -9.13 2.25 0.46
N PRO A 51 -10.17 1.45 0.75
CA PRO A 51 -11.36 1.50 -0.06
C PRO A 51 -11.85 2.96 0.00
N SER A 52 -12.13 3.56 -1.15
CA SER A 52 -12.73 4.90 -1.25
C SER A 52 -14.11 5.00 -0.58
N ASP A 53 -14.56 3.91 0.03
CA ASP A 53 -15.88 3.73 0.59
C ASP A 53 -15.90 4.19 2.06
N CYS A 54 -16.06 5.49 2.21
CA CYS A 54 -16.83 6.09 3.28
C CYS A 54 -17.74 7.13 2.61
N THR A 55 -18.76 6.66 1.89
CA THR A 55 -20.03 7.36 1.67
C THR A 55 -21.13 6.50 2.26
#